data_AF-A0A812WFM1-F1
#
_entry.id   AF-A0A812WFM1-F1
#
_cell.length_a   1.000
_cell.length_b   1.000
_cell.length_c   1.000
_cell.angle_alpha   90.00
_cell.angle_beta   90.00
_cell.angle_gamma   90.00
#
_symmetry.space_group_name_H-M   'P 1'
#
loop_
_entity.id
_entity.type
_entity.pdbx_description
1 polymer ?
#
loop_
_entity_poly.entity_id
_entity_poly.type
_entity_poly.pdbx_seq_one_letter_code
_entity_poly.pdbx_strand_id
1 'polypeptide(L)'
;MAGPALVASAARARVRKRPRASRQCGEQEASWHARYAAPVKLAQGRSTQRFALGDARAKEHLQKEGYVVLADVLAPNEVEEATDRFWSYLSASSAGAVQRESPLTWQSHLWPGQDYNGLINSGGIGQSDFMWYVRSNPKVIAAFADVWDVDKEDLIVSFDGCCAFRPPSIDPRWRTRAGWFHTDQNGRTTGSDFVCAQGLVALTDGDEATGGLAVLPGTHRSHEAIFQRYPLERENDFFILPRSDELLSEAHHLKPHIVKVKAGDLVLWDSRLIHCNVPAFHRFDEMPLDAALEDRGLQAANKALLPELTSVADAAWMWALHEAAFDEMLVSWGLSSASLRDDVSRQCAAWTKQLSEELYSDSTPRLSRLVAYVCATPRGSTPGLLRLRQAAVLLGATTSHWPDRCAITDAPVNRAGLVEFSSLDPLTFRPGLRIQ
;
A
#
# COMPACT_ATOMS: atom_id res chain seq x y z
N MET A 1 41.57 -61.43 -23.68
CA MET A 1 40.49 -61.67 -22.69
C MET A 1 40.65 -60.67 -21.57
N ALA A 2 39.95 -59.55 -21.67
CA ALA A 2 39.99 -58.47 -20.70
C ALA A 2 38.56 -58.23 -20.22
N GLY A 3 38.27 -58.52 -18.96
CA GLY A 3 37.04 -58.12 -18.29
C GLY A 3 37.40 -57.08 -17.24
N PRO A 4 37.04 -55.80 -17.42
CA PRO A 4 37.27 -54.80 -16.40
C PRO A 4 36.10 -54.76 -15.42
N ALA A 5 36.46 -54.68 -14.13
CA ALA A 5 35.57 -54.49 -13.01
C ALA A 5 34.71 -53.22 -13.18
N LEU A 6 33.41 -53.37 -12.93
CA LEU A 6 32.45 -52.27 -12.82
C LEU A 6 32.75 -51.45 -11.55
N VAL A 7 33.47 -50.34 -11.73
CA VAL A 7 33.59 -49.28 -10.73
C VAL A 7 32.48 -48.26 -10.98
N ALA A 8 31.51 -48.19 -10.08
CA ALA A 8 30.48 -47.17 -10.08
C ALA A 8 31.10 -45.80 -9.74
N SER A 9 31.45 -45.03 -10.77
CA SER A 9 31.80 -43.62 -10.67
C SER A 9 30.52 -42.80 -10.48
N ALA A 10 30.20 -42.45 -9.23
CA ALA A 10 29.22 -41.43 -8.91
C ALA A 10 29.70 -40.07 -9.46
N ALA A 11 29.19 -39.68 -10.62
CA ALA A 11 29.37 -38.34 -11.16
C ALA A 11 28.68 -37.34 -10.21
N ARG A 12 29.46 -36.71 -9.32
CA ARG A 12 29.03 -35.51 -8.60
C ARG A 12 28.77 -34.42 -9.63
N ALA A 13 27.50 -34.25 -10.00
CA ALA A 13 27.06 -33.06 -10.72
C ALA A 13 27.47 -31.84 -9.89
N ARG A 14 28.42 -31.05 -10.41
CA ARG A 14 28.76 -29.74 -9.85
C ARG A 14 27.49 -28.90 -9.89
N VAL A 15 26.87 -28.70 -8.74
CA VAL A 15 25.86 -27.65 -8.54
C VAL A 15 26.55 -26.34 -8.90
N ARG A 16 26.29 -25.82 -10.11
CA ARG A 16 26.56 -24.43 -10.43
C ARG A 16 25.72 -23.61 -9.45
N LYS A 17 26.37 -23.03 -8.44
CA LYS A 17 25.75 -22.00 -7.59
C LYS A 17 25.19 -20.94 -8.55
N ARG A 18 23.86 -20.81 -8.60
CA ARG A 18 23.22 -19.67 -9.24
C ARG A 18 23.80 -18.40 -8.61
N PRO A 19 24.12 -17.35 -9.38
CA PRO A 19 24.47 -16.06 -8.80
C PRO A 19 23.32 -15.65 -7.87
N ARG A 20 23.65 -15.22 -6.64
CA ARG A 20 22.67 -14.59 -5.75
C ARG A 20 22.05 -13.41 -6.50
N ALA A 21 20.76 -13.49 -6.81
CA ALA A 21 19.95 -12.34 -7.16
C ALA A 21 19.79 -11.49 -5.90
N SER A 22 20.80 -10.69 -5.54
CA SER A 22 20.75 -9.89 -4.31
C SER A 22 21.61 -8.62 -4.34
N ARG A 23 22.05 -8.14 -5.52
CA ARG A 23 22.76 -6.83 -5.62
C ARG A 23 22.05 -5.84 -6.54
N GLN A 24 21.52 -6.30 -7.68
CA GLN A 24 20.77 -5.43 -8.60
C GLN A 24 19.40 -4.94 -8.07
N CYS A 25 18.76 -5.71 -7.18
CA CYS A 25 17.50 -5.28 -6.54
C CYS A 25 17.73 -4.15 -5.51
N GLY A 26 18.80 -4.26 -4.71
CA GLY A 26 19.15 -3.26 -3.70
C GLY A 26 19.64 -1.92 -4.27
N GLU A 27 20.34 -1.92 -5.40
CA GLU A 27 20.75 -0.68 -6.08
C GLU A 27 19.57 0.06 -6.72
N GLN A 28 18.56 -0.66 -7.22
CA GLN A 28 17.32 -0.06 -7.73
C GLN A 28 16.44 0.50 -6.59
N GLU A 29 16.29 -0.22 -5.48
CA GLU A 29 15.58 0.23 -4.28
C GLU A 29 16.24 1.45 -3.62
N ALA A 30 17.57 1.47 -3.49
CA ALA A 30 18.32 2.63 -2.97
C ALA A 30 18.16 3.88 -3.87
N SER A 31 18.16 3.70 -5.21
CA SER A 31 17.90 4.82 -6.14
C SER A 31 16.43 5.28 -6.11
N TRP A 32 15.52 4.38 -5.77
CA TRP A 32 14.11 4.68 -5.53
C TRP A 32 13.96 5.56 -4.28
N HIS A 33 14.60 5.16 -3.18
CA HIS A 33 14.46 5.81 -1.88
C HIS A 33 15.04 7.23 -1.82
N ALA A 34 16.16 7.50 -2.52
CA ALA A 34 16.75 8.84 -2.59
C ALA A 34 15.93 9.83 -3.46
N ARG A 35 15.10 9.35 -4.39
CA ARG A 35 14.38 10.21 -5.36
C ARG A 35 13.02 10.73 -4.87
N TYR A 36 12.40 10.08 -3.89
CA TYR A 36 10.98 10.30 -3.57
C TYR A 36 10.68 10.87 -2.17
N ALA A 37 11.68 11.32 -1.41
CA ALA A 37 11.52 11.80 -0.03
C ALA A 37 11.10 13.28 0.12
N ALA A 38 10.97 14.07 -0.96
CA ALA A 38 10.62 15.49 -0.83
C ALA A 38 9.18 15.71 -0.32
N PRO A 39 8.94 16.74 0.52
CA PRO A 39 7.60 17.08 1.03
C PRO A 39 6.64 17.41 -0.12
N VAL A 40 5.47 16.78 -0.10
CA VAL A 40 4.40 17.05 -1.07
C VAL A 40 3.57 18.21 -0.56
N LYS A 41 3.52 19.33 -1.29
CA LYS A 41 2.62 20.45 -0.98
C LYS A 41 1.18 20.10 -1.37
N LEU A 42 0.39 19.73 -0.37
CA LEU A 42 -1.03 19.40 -0.52
C LEU A 42 -1.89 20.64 -0.76
N ALA A 43 -3.03 20.45 -1.42
CA ALA A 43 -4.07 21.46 -1.55
C ALA A 43 -4.58 21.87 -0.15
N GLN A 44 -4.49 23.15 0.19
CA GLN A 44 -5.00 23.66 1.46
C GLN A 44 -6.48 24.02 1.34
N GLY A 45 -7.28 23.65 2.34
CA GLY A 45 -8.68 24.08 2.46
C GLY A 45 -9.67 23.50 1.45
N ARG A 46 -9.27 22.54 0.61
CA ARG A 46 -10.19 21.85 -0.31
C ARG A 46 -11.04 20.84 0.46
N SER A 47 -12.37 20.95 0.35
CA SER A 47 -13.30 19.99 0.92
C SER A 47 -13.48 18.77 0.01
N THR A 48 -13.60 17.58 0.59
CA THR A 48 -14.07 16.38 -0.14
C THR A 48 -15.58 16.33 -0.09
N GLN A 49 -16.23 16.29 -1.24
CA GLN A 49 -17.67 16.08 -1.32
C GLN A 49 -17.98 14.59 -1.14
N ARG A 50 -18.95 14.29 -0.27
CA ARG A 50 -19.49 12.95 -0.04
C ARG A 50 -20.90 12.87 -0.62
N PHE A 51 -21.20 11.80 -1.34
CA PHE A 51 -22.49 11.57 -2.00
C PHE A 51 -23.21 10.36 -1.40
N ALA A 52 -24.53 10.35 -1.40
CA ALA A 52 -25.26 9.13 -1.05
C ALA A 52 -25.13 8.09 -2.18
N LEU A 53 -25.20 6.80 -1.83
CA LEU A 53 -25.28 5.74 -2.83
C LEU A 53 -26.52 5.95 -3.73
N GLY A 54 -26.34 5.88 -5.05
CA GLY A 54 -27.39 6.12 -6.05
C GLY A 54 -27.68 7.60 -6.36
N ASP A 55 -26.92 8.54 -5.79
CA ASP A 55 -26.98 9.94 -6.19
C ASP A 55 -26.36 10.11 -7.59
N ALA A 56 -27.15 10.50 -8.59
CA ALA A 56 -26.68 10.68 -9.96
C ALA A 56 -25.48 11.66 -10.08
N ARG A 57 -25.38 12.63 -9.16
CA ARG A 57 -24.26 13.58 -9.12
C ARG A 57 -22.93 12.91 -8.79
N ALA A 58 -22.94 11.73 -8.16
CA ALA A 58 -21.74 10.96 -7.85
C ALA A 58 -21.02 10.52 -9.13
N LYS A 59 -21.76 10.01 -10.11
CA LYS A 59 -21.21 9.59 -11.42
C LYS A 59 -20.68 10.78 -12.22
N GLU A 60 -21.40 11.89 -12.21
CA GLU A 60 -20.94 13.16 -12.80
C GLU A 60 -19.64 13.66 -12.15
N HIS A 61 -19.55 13.56 -10.82
CA HIS A 61 -18.36 13.93 -10.06
C HIS A 61 -17.18 13.01 -10.41
N LEU A 62 -17.39 11.69 -10.50
CA LEU A 62 -16.36 10.73 -10.92
C LEU A 62 -15.85 11.06 -12.33
N GLN A 63 -16.73 11.33 -13.29
CA GLN A 63 -16.33 11.70 -14.66
C GLN A 63 -15.51 13.01 -14.69
N LYS A 64 -15.89 13.99 -13.87
CA LYS A 64 -15.27 15.32 -13.82
C LYS A 64 -13.98 15.37 -12.98
N GLU A 65 -13.91 14.72 -11.85
CA GLU A 65 -12.77 14.81 -10.92
C GLU A 65 -11.89 13.56 -10.98
N GLY A 66 -12.36 12.47 -11.58
CA GLY A 66 -11.65 11.20 -11.69
C GLY A 66 -11.75 10.33 -10.43
N TYR A 67 -12.39 10.84 -9.38
CA TYR A 67 -12.71 10.10 -8.15
C TYR A 67 -14.07 10.53 -7.61
N VAL A 68 -14.64 9.75 -6.69
CA VAL A 68 -15.85 10.08 -5.95
C VAL A 68 -15.83 9.40 -4.57
N VAL A 69 -16.49 10.02 -3.58
CA VAL A 69 -16.71 9.43 -2.26
C VAL A 69 -18.20 9.18 -2.05
N LEU A 70 -18.55 7.92 -1.77
CA LEU A 70 -19.89 7.49 -1.41
C LEU A 70 -19.96 7.33 0.12
N ALA A 71 -20.84 8.09 0.73
CA ALA A 71 -21.05 8.16 2.17
C ALA A 71 -21.72 6.90 2.71
N ASP A 72 -21.28 6.45 3.89
CA ASP A 72 -22.01 5.51 4.74
C ASP A 72 -22.41 4.20 4.01
N VAL A 73 -21.52 3.73 3.13
CA VAL A 73 -21.67 2.50 2.37
C VAL A 73 -21.62 1.29 3.31
N LEU A 74 -20.71 1.28 4.29
CA LEU A 74 -20.80 0.38 5.44
C LEU A 74 -21.42 1.12 6.62
N ALA A 75 -22.39 0.48 7.28
CA ALA A 75 -22.92 0.94 8.55
C ALA A 75 -21.88 0.79 9.67
N PRO A 76 -22.00 1.53 10.79
CA PRO A 76 -21.01 1.49 11.88
C PRO A 76 -20.71 0.09 12.42
N ASN A 77 -21.73 -0.78 12.53
CA ASN A 77 -21.54 -2.17 12.94
C ASN A 77 -20.83 -3.02 11.89
N GLU A 78 -21.01 -2.72 10.60
CA GLU A 78 -20.28 -3.39 9.51
C GLU A 78 -18.81 -2.96 9.49
N VAL A 79 -18.52 -1.69 9.82
CA VAL A 79 -17.16 -1.18 9.99
C VAL A 79 -16.46 -1.87 11.17
N GLU A 80 -17.13 -2.00 12.30
CA GLU A 80 -16.61 -2.69 13.49
C GLU A 80 -16.31 -4.16 13.20
N GLU A 81 -17.27 -4.88 12.61
CA GLU A 81 -17.12 -6.29 12.22
C GLU A 81 -15.96 -6.49 11.22
N ALA A 82 -15.85 -5.62 10.22
CA ALA A 82 -14.73 -5.67 9.27
C ALA A 82 -13.39 -5.41 9.99
N THR A 83 -13.35 -4.45 10.92
CA THR A 83 -12.15 -4.15 11.71
C THR A 83 -11.74 -5.33 12.58
N ASP A 84 -12.69 -6.02 13.20
CA ASP A 84 -12.44 -7.22 14.02
C ASP A 84 -11.89 -8.38 13.19
N ARG A 85 -12.42 -8.58 11.98
CA ARG A 85 -11.89 -9.55 11.02
C ARG A 85 -10.47 -9.22 10.58
N PHE A 86 -10.14 -7.94 10.41
CA PHE A 86 -8.78 -7.52 10.11
C PHE A 86 -7.81 -7.85 11.26
N TRP A 87 -8.19 -7.57 12.50
CA TRP A 87 -7.37 -7.92 13.67
C TRP A 87 -7.24 -9.43 13.87
N SER A 88 -8.30 -10.19 13.56
CA SER A 88 -8.26 -11.66 13.56
C SER A 88 -7.25 -12.18 12.53
N TYR A 89 -7.23 -11.60 11.33
CA TYR A 89 -6.21 -11.91 10.32
C TYR A 89 -4.79 -11.58 10.81
N LEU A 90 -4.56 -10.40 11.38
CA LEU A 90 -3.23 -10.01 11.89
C LEU A 90 -2.74 -10.96 12.98
N SER A 91 -3.60 -11.27 13.95
CA SER A 91 -3.31 -12.23 15.01
C SER A 91 -2.97 -13.61 14.43
N ALA A 92 -3.78 -14.13 13.51
CA ALA A 92 -3.52 -15.43 12.87
C ALA A 92 -2.21 -15.44 12.06
N SER A 93 -1.96 -14.39 11.27
CA SER A 93 -0.75 -14.27 10.43
C SER A 93 0.55 -14.20 11.23
N SER A 94 0.46 -13.79 12.50
CA SER A 94 1.58 -13.63 13.43
C SER A 94 1.59 -14.69 14.54
N ALA A 95 0.76 -15.74 14.43
CA ALA A 95 0.58 -16.76 15.47
C ALA A 95 0.27 -16.18 16.87
N GLY A 96 -0.52 -15.11 16.91
CA GLY A 96 -0.95 -14.41 18.12
C GLY A 96 0.05 -13.38 18.66
N ALA A 97 1.18 -13.16 17.95
CA ALA A 97 2.19 -12.21 18.41
C ALA A 97 1.72 -10.76 18.29
N VAL A 98 1.00 -10.39 17.23
CA VAL A 98 0.40 -9.06 17.05
C VAL A 98 -0.94 -9.00 17.79
N GLN A 99 -1.04 -8.11 18.76
CA GLN A 99 -2.22 -7.91 19.61
C GLN A 99 -2.78 -6.50 19.43
N ARG A 100 -4.08 -6.38 19.17
CA ARG A 100 -4.77 -5.10 18.93
C ARG A 100 -4.62 -4.13 20.09
N GLU A 101 -4.66 -4.63 21.31
CA GLU A 101 -4.65 -3.81 22.53
C GLU A 101 -3.22 -3.41 22.94
N SER A 102 -2.20 -3.94 22.25
CA SER A 102 -0.79 -3.74 22.60
C SER A 102 0.05 -3.32 21.38
N PRO A 103 0.13 -2.02 21.07
CA PRO A 103 0.88 -1.50 19.92
C PRO A 103 2.36 -1.83 19.93
N LEU A 104 2.93 -2.06 21.11
CA LEU A 104 4.32 -2.50 21.22
C LEU A 104 4.57 -3.83 20.50
N THR A 105 3.52 -4.63 20.26
CA THR A 105 3.57 -5.86 19.47
C THR A 105 3.49 -5.62 17.96
N TRP A 106 3.13 -4.42 17.48
CA TRP A 106 2.97 -4.09 16.06
C TRP A 106 4.31 -3.82 15.37
N GLN A 107 5.36 -4.56 15.76
CA GLN A 107 6.71 -4.39 15.23
C GLN A 107 6.76 -4.80 13.76
N SER A 108 7.57 -4.11 12.96
CA SER A 108 7.69 -4.35 11.51
C SER A 108 7.97 -5.78 11.10
N HIS A 109 8.73 -6.53 11.89
CA HIS A 109 9.04 -7.94 11.60
C HIS A 109 7.87 -8.91 11.86
N LEU A 110 6.81 -8.43 12.53
CA LEU A 110 5.57 -9.18 12.83
C LEU A 110 4.37 -8.62 12.06
N TRP A 111 4.44 -7.36 11.63
CA TRP A 111 3.38 -6.70 10.87
C TRP A 111 3.41 -7.16 9.42
N PRO A 112 2.33 -7.73 8.87
CA PRO A 112 2.29 -8.12 7.48
C PRO A 112 2.24 -6.88 6.58
N GLY A 113 2.90 -6.97 5.42
CA GLY A 113 2.89 -5.91 4.41
C GLY A 113 4.15 -5.04 4.40
N GLN A 114 4.05 -3.90 3.74
CA GLN A 114 5.17 -3.03 3.41
C GLN A 114 5.19 -1.81 4.35
N ASP A 115 6.24 -1.69 5.16
CA ASP A 115 6.38 -0.60 6.15
C ASP A 115 6.29 0.80 5.53
N TYR A 116 6.85 0.95 4.33
CA TYR A 116 7.05 2.27 3.73
C TYR A 116 5.80 2.86 3.07
N ASN A 117 4.77 2.08 2.77
CA ASN A 117 3.52 2.57 2.14
C ASN A 117 2.25 2.02 2.80
N GLY A 118 2.39 1.15 3.80
CA GLY A 118 1.29 0.55 4.56
C GLY A 118 0.46 -0.48 3.80
N LEU A 119 0.88 -0.90 2.59
CA LEU A 119 0.15 -1.88 1.79
C LEU A 119 0.35 -3.29 2.34
N ILE A 120 -0.76 -4.02 2.48
CA ILE A 120 -0.78 -5.44 2.82
C ILE A 120 -1.45 -6.15 1.64
N ASN A 121 -0.64 -6.61 0.69
CA ASN A 121 -1.07 -7.22 -0.57
C ASN A 121 -0.44 -8.60 -0.81
N SER A 122 -0.04 -9.24 0.28
CA SER A 122 0.60 -10.55 0.36
C SER A 122 0.13 -11.30 1.62
N GLY A 123 0.60 -12.52 1.83
CA GLY A 123 0.26 -13.35 2.99
C GLY A 123 -1.20 -13.82 3.00
N GLY A 124 -1.82 -13.97 1.83
CA GLY A 124 -3.20 -14.45 1.68
C GLY A 124 -4.28 -13.46 2.13
N ILE A 125 -3.92 -12.21 2.48
CA ILE A 125 -4.86 -11.17 2.90
C ILE A 125 -6.02 -10.98 1.92
N GLY A 126 -5.76 -11.08 0.61
CA GLY A 126 -6.77 -10.91 -0.42
C GLY A 126 -7.87 -11.98 -0.41
N GLN A 127 -7.67 -13.08 0.32
CA GLN A 127 -8.67 -14.14 0.55
C GLN A 127 -9.11 -14.23 2.01
N SER A 128 -8.71 -13.28 2.87
CA SER A 128 -9.12 -13.24 4.26
C SER A 128 -10.63 -12.95 4.40
N ASP A 129 -11.20 -13.40 5.51
CA ASP A 129 -12.57 -13.08 5.91
C ASP A 129 -12.84 -11.58 5.94
N PHE A 130 -11.84 -10.77 6.33
CA PHE A 130 -11.91 -9.32 6.28
C PHE A 130 -12.20 -8.81 4.87
N MET A 131 -11.38 -9.23 3.90
CA MET A 131 -11.51 -8.77 2.52
C MET A 131 -12.78 -9.31 1.86
N TRP A 132 -13.18 -10.55 2.14
CA TRP A 132 -14.44 -11.12 1.65
C TRP A 132 -15.66 -10.42 2.23
N TYR A 133 -15.66 -10.12 3.53
CA TYR A 133 -16.75 -9.39 4.18
C TYR A 133 -16.99 -8.02 3.53
N VAL A 134 -15.93 -7.26 3.27
CA VAL A 134 -16.05 -5.94 2.64
C VAL A 134 -16.49 -6.03 1.18
N ARG A 135 -15.83 -6.86 0.36
CA ARG A 135 -16.09 -6.88 -1.10
C ARG A 135 -17.41 -7.55 -1.48
N SER A 136 -17.94 -8.40 -0.61
CA SER A 136 -19.26 -9.03 -0.80
C SER A 136 -20.42 -8.17 -0.28
N ASN A 137 -20.14 -7.02 0.34
CA ASN A 137 -21.17 -6.13 0.84
C ASN A 137 -22.09 -5.66 -0.31
N PRO A 138 -23.42 -5.83 -0.22
CA PRO A 138 -24.35 -5.49 -1.30
C PRO A 138 -24.31 -4.03 -1.74
N LYS A 139 -23.95 -3.09 -0.85
CA LYS A 139 -23.83 -1.66 -1.17
C LYS A 139 -22.53 -1.34 -1.89
N VAL A 140 -21.44 -2.05 -1.56
CA VAL A 140 -20.16 -1.97 -2.30
C VAL A 140 -20.37 -2.47 -3.73
N ILE A 141 -21.00 -3.65 -3.89
CA ILE A 141 -21.31 -4.21 -5.21
C ILE A 141 -22.22 -3.25 -6.01
N ALA A 142 -23.25 -2.69 -5.37
CA ALA A 142 -24.15 -1.72 -6.00
C ALA A 142 -23.44 -0.47 -6.49
N ALA A 143 -22.46 0.05 -5.75
CA ALA A 143 -21.68 1.21 -6.15
C ALA A 143 -20.87 0.96 -7.43
N PHE A 144 -20.21 -0.20 -7.54
CA PHE A 144 -19.49 -0.56 -8.76
C PHE A 144 -20.42 -0.80 -9.95
N ALA A 145 -21.58 -1.41 -9.71
CA ALA A 145 -22.59 -1.66 -10.73
C ALA A 145 -23.08 -0.33 -11.36
N ASP A 146 -23.33 0.67 -10.52
CA ASP A 146 -23.73 2.02 -10.95
C ASP A 146 -22.64 2.75 -11.76
N VAL A 147 -21.37 2.64 -11.35
CA VAL A 147 -20.24 3.20 -12.11
C VAL A 147 -20.20 2.63 -13.52
N TRP A 148 -20.38 1.31 -13.65
CA TRP A 148 -20.27 0.59 -14.91
C TRP A 148 -21.55 0.53 -15.74
N ASP A 149 -22.69 0.92 -15.18
CA ASP A 149 -24.02 0.81 -15.82
C ASP A 149 -24.36 -0.65 -16.19
N VAL A 150 -24.12 -1.58 -15.25
CA VAL A 150 -24.38 -3.02 -15.41
C VAL A 150 -25.12 -3.57 -14.21
N ASP A 151 -25.69 -4.77 -14.37
CA ASP A 151 -26.26 -5.50 -13.24
C ASP A 151 -25.17 -6.00 -12.29
N LYS A 152 -25.51 -6.21 -11.02
CA LYS A 152 -24.55 -6.61 -9.97
C LYS A 152 -23.92 -7.96 -10.26
N GLU A 153 -24.71 -8.85 -10.84
CA GLU A 153 -24.36 -10.23 -11.21
C GLU A 153 -23.35 -10.28 -12.37
N ASP A 154 -23.28 -9.20 -13.14
CA ASP A 154 -22.35 -9.02 -14.26
C ASP A 154 -21.00 -8.51 -13.82
N LEU A 155 -20.80 -8.17 -12.54
CA LEU A 155 -19.48 -7.76 -12.06
C LEU A 155 -18.55 -8.95 -11.81
N ILE A 156 -17.25 -8.65 -11.88
CA ILE A 156 -16.16 -9.46 -11.35
C ILE A 156 -15.27 -8.56 -10.49
N VAL A 157 -14.83 -9.07 -9.33
CA VAL A 157 -14.12 -8.30 -8.30
C VAL A 157 -12.66 -8.74 -8.21
N SER A 158 -11.74 -7.83 -7.85
CA SER A 158 -10.33 -8.12 -7.58
C SER A 158 -10.12 -8.89 -6.27
N PHE A 159 -9.00 -9.60 -6.17
CA PHE A 159 -8.53 -10.23 -4.91
C PHE A 159 -7.33 -9.48 -4.34
N ASP A 160 -7.41 -8.16 -4.40
CA ASP A 160 -6.41 -7.26 -3.84
C ASP A 160 -6.42 -7.31 -2.30
N GLY A 161 -5.47 -6.64 -1.69
CA GLY A 161 -5.30 -6.58 -0.25
C GLY A 161 -5.90 -5.33 0.39
N CYS A 162 -5.24 -4.84 1.43
CA CYS A 162 -5.67 -3.70 2.21
C CYS A 162 -4.51 -2.74 2.47
N CYS A 163 -4.80 -1.63 3.15
CA CYS A 163 -3.77 -0.73 3.62
C CYS A 163 -4.05 -0.34 5.08
N ALA A 164 -3.01 -0.45 5.91
CA ALA A 164 -3.07 -0.11 7.31
C ALA A 164 -1.87 0.76 7.70
N PHE A 165 -2.14 1.95 8.23
CA PHE A 165 -1.10 2.82 8.78
C PHE A 165 -1.06 2.66 10.29
N ARG A 166 0.09 2.21 10.79
CA ARG A 166 0.38 2.28 12.21
C ARG A 166 0.72 3.73 12.58
N PRO A 167 0.40 4.18 13.79
CA PRO A 167 0.54 5.59 14.15
C PRO A 167 2.00 5.99 14.35
N PRO A 168 2.53 6.97 13.59
CA PRO A 168 3.91 7.43 13.75
C PRO A 168 4.18 8.08 15.11
N SER A 169 3.13 8.44 15.85
CA SER A 169 3.22 8.91 17.24
C SER A 169 3.56 7.82 18.25
N ILE A 170 3.39 6.53 17.90
CA ILE A 170 3.88 5.39 18.70
C ILE A 170 5.32 5.09 18.32
N ASP A 171 5.59 5.01 17.02
CA ASP A 171 6.92 4.74 16.50
C ASP A 171 7.10 5.52 15.19
N PRO A 172 7.99 6.54 15.16
CA PRO A 172 8.16 7.39 13.99
C PRO A 172 8.64 6.61 12.76
N ARG A 173 9.21 5.41 12.95
CA ARG A 173 9.61 4.51 11.84
C ARG A 173 8.43 3.95 11.07
N TRP A 174 7.22 3.98 11.64
CA TRP A 174 6.00 3.50 10.97
C TRP A 174 5.40 4.51 10.00
N ARG A 175 6.02 5.67 9.87
CA ARG A 175 5.52 6.70 8.97
C ARG A 175 5.68 6.26 7.52
N THR A 176 4.62 6.42 6.75
CA THR A 176 4.56 6.03 5.34
C THR A 176 5.10 7.12 4.42
N ARG A 177 5.55 6.74 3.22
CA ARG A 177 6.19 7.63 2.24
C ARG A 177 5.15 8.26 1.33
N ALA A 178 5.48 9.44 0.80
CA ALA A 178 4.72 10.18 -0.21
C ALA A 178 5.53 10.39 -1.49
N GLY A 179 4.95 11.11 -2.46
CA GLY A 179 5.69 11.64 -3.61
C GLY A 179 5.91 10.66 -4.76
N TRP A 180 5.26 9.51 -4.70
CA TRP A 180 5.19 8.46 -5.72
C TRP A 180 3.87 8.57 -6.51
N PHE A 181 3.58 9.76 -7.02
CA PHE A 181 2.37 10.01 -7.81
C PHE A 181 2.37 9.17 -9.08
N HIS A 182 1.40 8.28 -9.19
CA HIS A 182 1.33 7.28 -10.25
C HIS A 182 -0.07 7.13 -10.80
N THR A 183 -0.15 6.51 -11.97
CA THR A 183 -1.35 5.88 -12.51
C THR A 183 -1.12 4.38 -12.53
N ASP A 184 -2.17 3.62 -12.19
CA ASP A 184 -2.13 2.16 -12.22
C ASP A 184 -2.49 1.62 -13.60
N GLN A 185 -3.12 2.43 -14.44
CA GLN A 185 -3.36 2.15 -15.85
C GLN A 185 -2.36 2.92 -16.71
N ASN A 186 -1.68 2.22 -17.62
CA ASN A 186 -0.78 2.87 -18.58
C ASN A 186 -1.40 3.01 -19.99
N GLY A 187 -0.84 3.95 -20.76
CA GLY A 187 -1.21 4.23 -22.15
C GLY A 187 -0.85 3.14 -23.17
N ARG A 188 0.10 2.25 -22.86
CA ARG A 188 0.68 1.26 -23.78
C ARG A 188 -0.14 -0.03 -23.87
N THR A 189 -0.58 -0.54 -22.73
CA THR A 189 -1.31 -1.81 -22.57
C THR A 189 -2.79 -1.65 -22.88
N THR A 190 -3.36 -0.50 -22.51
CA THR A 190 -4.82 -0.28 -22.53
C THR A 190 -5.27 0.90 -23.40
N GLY A 191 -4.33 1.58 -24.08
CA GLY A 191 -4.62 2.89 -24.66
C GLY A 191 -4.97 3.90 -23.57
N SER A 192 -5.85 4.85 -23.88
CA SER A 192 -6.33 5.83 -22.89
C SER A 192 -7.79 5.65 -22.51
N ASP A 193 -8.39 4.50 -22.83
CA ASP A 193 -9.78 4.20 -22.51
C ASP A 193 -9.96 3.88 -21.02
N PHE A 194 -11.12 4.17 -20.44
CA PHE A 194 -11.40 3.79 -19.06
C PHE A 194 -11.65 2.27 -18.96
N VAL A 195 -10.78 1.53 -18.28
CA VAL A 195 -10.89 0.05 -18.20
C VAL A 195 -11.01 -0.50 -16.78
N CYS A 196 -10.77 0.30 -15.73
CA CYS A 196 -10.91 -0.14 -14.35
C CYS A 196 -11.32 0.99 -13.41
N ALA A 197 -12.38 0.76 -12.64
CA ALA A 197 -12.68 1.54 -11.45
C ALA A 197 -11.94 0.90 -10.28
N GLN A 198 -10.99 1.64 -9.69
CA GLN A 198 -10.37 1.25 -8.44
C GLN A 198 -11.18 1.78 -7.27
N GLY A 199 -11.03 1.16 -6.10
CA GLY A 199 -11.76 1.58 -4.93
C GLY A 199 -11.17 1.13 -3.61
N LEU A 200 -11.57 1.84 -2.55
CA LEU A 200 -11.28 1.48 -1.17
C LEU A 200 -12.46 1.78 -0.27
N VAL A 201 -12.73 0.89 0.68
CA VAL A 201 -13.65 1.15 1.79
C VAL A 201 -12.82 1.63 2.99
N ALA A 202 -13.22 2.75 3.59
CA ALA A 202 -12.57 3.31 4.77
C ALA A 202 -13.13 2.67 6.05
N LEU A 203 -12.25 2.15 6.91
CA LEU A 203 -12.61 1.57 8.22
C LEU A 203 -12.22 2.50 9.37
N THR A 204 -11.49 3.57 9.06
CA THR A 204 -11.16 4.68 9.97
C THR A 204 -11.52 5.99 9.28
N ASP A 205 -11.77 7.03 10.07
CA ASP A 205 -11.81 8.39 9.56
C ASP A 205 -10.46 8.74 8.91
N GLY A 206 -10.51 9.58 7.87
CA GLY A 206 -9.33 9.97 7.11
C GLY A 206 -9.34 11.45 6.76
N ASP A 207 -8.24 12.14 7.03
CA ASP A 207 -8.01 13.54 6.68
C ASP A 207 -6.50 13.84 6.57
N GLU A 208 -6.13 15.12 6.52
CA GLU A 208 -4.74 15.54 6.48
C GLU A 208 -3.93 15.10 7.70
N ALA A 209 -4.55 14.90 8.86
CA ALA A 209 -3.87 14.48 10.07
C ALA A 209 -3.54 12.99 10.05
N THR A 210 -4.43 12.15 9.51
CA THR A 210 -4.22 10.70 9.41
C THR A 210 -3.44 10.27 8.17
N GLY A 211 -3.28 11.18 7.21
CA GLY A 211 -2.80 10.83 5.88
C GLY A 211 -3.85 10.02 5.13
N GLY A 212 -3.51 9.54 3.94
CA GLY A 212 -4.52 8.87 3.12
C GLY A 212 -4.18 8.77 1.66
N LEU A 213 -5.22 8.56 0.86
CA LEU A 213 -5.16 8.68 -0.59
C LEU A 213 -5.13 10.17 -0.97
N ALA A 214 -4.04 10.60 -1.59
CA ALA A 214 -3.97 11.88 -2.27
C ALA A 214 -4.15 11.67 -3.77
N VAL A 215 -5.04 12.46 -4.38
CA VAL A 215 -5.33 12.43 -5.82
C VAL A 215 -4.96 13.76 -6.46
N LEU A 216 -4.69 13.77 -7.76
CA LEU A 216 -4.69 15.00 -8.56
C LEU A 216 -5.99 15.02 -9.39
N PRO A 217 -7.04 15.72 -8.93
CA PRO A 217 -8.33 15.66 -9.58
C PRO A 217 -8.27 16.07 -11.06
N GLY A 218 -8.93 15.31 -11.92
CA GLY A 218 -9.06 15.58 -13.35
C GLY A 218 -7.92 15.07 -14.24
N THR A 219 -6.82 14.55 -13.68
CA THR A 219 -5.67 14.11 -14.50
C THR A 219 -5.93 12.84 -15.31
N HIS A 220 -6.98 12.08 -15.02
CA HIS A 220 -7.42 10.96 -15.85
C HIS A 220 -7.76 11.42 -17.29
N ARG A 221 -8.18 12.67 -17.49
CA ARG A 221 -8.37 13.28 -18.82
C ARG A 221 -7.06 13.68 -19.51
N SER A 222 -5.99 13.85 -18.74
CA SER A 222 -4.65 14.14 -19.27
C SER A 222 -3.87 12.87 -19.59
N HIS A 223 -4.43 11.68 -19.36
CA HIS A 223 -3.76 10.40 -19.52
C HIS A 223 -3.11 10.22 -20.89
N GLU A 224 -3.84 10.52 -21.98
CA GLU A 224 -3.28 10.43 -23.33
C GLU A 224 -2.08 11.38 -23.51
N ALA A 225 -2.21 12.64 -23.08
CA ALA A 225 -1.13 13.62 -23.15
C ALA A 225 0.08 13.22 -22.29
N ILE A 226 -0.14 12.61 -21.11
CA ILE A 226 0.94 12.08 -20.26
C ILE A 226 1.74 11.02 -21.02
N PHE A 227 1.07 10.07 -21.69
CA PHE A 227 1.76 9.00 -22.42
C PHE A 227 2.28 9.42 -23.79
N GLN A 228 1.85 10.57 -24.33
CA GLN A 228 2.54 11.24 -25.45
C GLN A 228 3.86 11.87 -25.01
N ARG A 229 3.91 12.46 -23.79
CA ARG A 229 5.16 12.99 -23.21
C ARG A 229 6.12 11.89 -22.75
N TYR A 230 5.56 10.81 -22.22
CA TYR A 230 6.31 9.69 -21.65
C TYR A 230 5.88 8.35 -22.29
N PRO A 231 6.25 8.11 -23.57
CA PRO A 231 5.92 6.86 -24.23
C PRO A 231 6.62 5.69 -23.53
N LEU A 232 5.89 4.60 -23.29
CA LEU A 232 6.42 3.41 -22.62
C LEU A 232 6.88 2.36 -23.62
N GLU A 233 8.09 1.83 -23.41
CA GLU A 233 8.63 0.72 -24.18
C GLU A 233 8.19 -0.66 -23.64
N ARG A 234 7.86 -0.74 -22.35
CA ARG A 234 7.49 -1.99 -21.66
C ARG A 234 6.02 -2.01 -21.29
N GLU A 235 5.44 -3.21 -21.34
CA GLU A 235 4.10 -3.49 -20.84
C GLU A 235 4.14 -3.62 -19.31
N ASN A 236 4.08 -2.47 -18.62
CA ASN A 236 3.97 -2.42 -17.16
C ASN A 236 2.90 -1.40 -16.76
N ASP A 237 1.76 -1.86 -16.21
CA ASP A 237 0.58 -1.00 -15.97
C ASP A 237 0.90 0.17 -15.02
N PHE A 238 1.75 -0.06 -14.03
CA PHE A 238 2.17 0.96 -13.08
C PHE A 238 3.14 1.98 -13.71
N PHE A 239 2.75 3.25 -13.70
CA PHE A 239 3.57 4.37 -14.18
C PHE A 239 3.63 5.49 -13.15
N ILE A 240 4.84 5.83 -12.71
CA ILE A 240 5.09 7.00 -11.87
C ILE A 240 5.28 8.22 -12.75
N LEU A 241 4.49 9.26 -12.50
CA LEU A 241 4.64 10.54 -13.15
C LEU A 241 5.95 11.21 -12.69
N PRO A 242 6.85 11.59 -13.62
CA PRO A 242 8.09 12.27 -13.25
C PRO A 242 7.82 13.54 -12.46
N ARG A 243 8.59 13.79 -11.39
CA ARG A 243 8.44 14.97 -10.53
C ARG A 243 8.58 16.31 -11.27
N SER A 244 9.33 16.30 -12.37
CA SER A 244 9.51 17.46 -13.23
C SER A 244 8.33 17.71 -14.18
N ASP A 245 7.34 16.82 -14.22
CA ASP A 245 6.15 17.02 -15.04
C ASP A 245 5.36 18.24 -14.55
N GLU A 246 4.83 19.00 -15.50
CA GLU A 246 4.09 20.22 -15.23
C GLU A 246 2.91 20.01 -14.26
N LEU A 247 2.25 18.85 -14.27
CA LEU A 247 1.11 18.55 -13.40
C LEU A 247 1.48 18.47 -11.92
N LEU A 248 2.75 18.20 -11.60
CA LEU A 248 3.28 18.16 -10.24
C LEU A 248 4.02 19.45 -9.86
N SER A 249 4.18 20.39 -10.78
CA SER A 249 4.94 21.61 -10.54
C SER A 249 4.25 22.55 -9.55
N GLU A 250 5.05 23.34 -8.82
CA GLU A 250 4.50 24.31 -7.87
C GLU A 250 3.67 25.40 -8.55
N ALA A 251 4.01 25.76 -9.78
CA ALA A 251 3.28 26.74 -10.58
C ALA A 251 1.96 26.19 -11.13
N HIS A 252 1.74 24.88 -11.07
CA HIS A 252 0.51 24.28 -11.55
C HIS A 252 -0.65 24.56 -10.61
N HIS A 253 -1.82 24.82 -11.21
CA HIS A 253 -3.06 25.10 -10.49
C HIS A 253 -3.62 23.85 -9.77
N LEU A 254 -3.24 22.64 -10.23
CA LEU A 254 -3.57 21.41 -9.53
C LEU A 254 -2.59 21.17 -8.39
N LYS A 255 -3.13 21.02 -7.19
CA LYS A 255 -2.40 20.53 -6.02
C LYS A 255 -2.96 19.16 -5.63
N PRO A 256 -2.11 18.23 -5.19
CA PRO A 256 -2.58 16.95 -4.66
C PRO A 256 -3.59 17.18 -3.53
N HIS A 257 -4.75 16.56 -3.64
CA HIS A 257 -5.86 16.68 -2.70
C HIS A 257 -5.97 15.39 -1.88
N ILE A 258 -5.91 15.50 -0.55
CA ILE A 258 -6.21 14.37 0.33
C ILE A 258 -7.71 14.12 0.31
N VAL A 259 -8.09 12.90 -0.07
CA VAL A 259 -9.49 12.48 -0.06
C VAL A 259 -9.91 12.23 1.39
N LYS A 260 -10.51 13.25 2.01
CA LYS A 260 -11.13 13.13 3.34
C LYS A 260 -12.31 12.17 3.34
N VAL A 261 -12.36 11.26 4.30
CA VAL A 261 -13.35 10.19 4.42
C VAL A 261 -13.80 10.02 5.87
N LYS A 262 -14.99 9.46 6.05
CA LYS A 262 -15.45 8.88 7.31
C LYS A 262 -15.39 7.37 7.25
N ALA A 263 -15.23 6.74 8.42
CA ALA A 263 -15.33 5.29 8.51
C ALA A 263 -16.71 4.85 7.97
N GLY A 264 -16.72 3.87 7.06
CA GLY A 264 -17.89 3.42 6.32
C GLY A 264 -17.99 3.97 4.89
N ASP A 265 -17.20 4.98 4.52
CA ASP A 265 -17.19 5.52 3.17
C ASP A 265 -16.53 4.58 2.16
N LEU A 266 -17.02 4.61 0.92
CA LEU A 266 -16.37 4.00 -0.24
C LEU A 266 -15.83 5.10 -1.14
N VAL A 267 -14.53 5.09 -1.39
CA VAL A 267 -13.90 5.93 -2.41
C VAL A 267 -13.72 5.11 -3.67
N LEU A 268 -14.15 5.65 -4.81
CA LEU A 268 -13.93 5.08 -6.14
C LEU A 268 -13.11 6.05 -6.98
N TRP A 269 -12.20 5.55 -7.80
CA TRP A 269 -11.46 6.39 -8.74
C TRP A 269 -11.16 5.67 -10.05
N ASP A 270 -10.96 6.48 -11.08
CA ASP A 270 -10.54 6.06 -12.41
C ASP A 270 -9.09 5.59 -12.36
N SER A 271 -8.78 4.38 -12.87
CA SER A 271 -7.41 3.82 -12.83
C SER A 271 -6.36 4.66 -13.55
N ARG A 272 -6.79 5.64 -14.37
CA ARG A 272 -5.93 6.64 -15.05
C ARG A 272 -5.59 7.86 -14.18
N LEU A 273 -6.25 8.02 -13.05
CA LEU A 273 -6.08 9.18 -12.16
C LEU A 273 -4.71 9.13 -11.48
N ILE A 274 -4.00 10.26 -11.46
CA ILE A 274 -2.72 10.35 -10.77
C ILE A 274 -2.99 10.43 -9.27
N HIS A 275 -2.42 9.49 -8.52
CA HIS A 275 -2.64 9.39 -7.08
C HIS A 275 -1.43 8.82 -6.35
N CYS A 276 -1.41 8.94 -5.03
CA CYS A 276 -0.47 8.23 -4.16
C CYS A 276 -0.98 8.18 -2.71
N ASN A 277 -0.37 7.33 -1.88
CA ASN A 277 -0.51 7.46 -0.43
C ASN A 277 0.35 8.64 0.08
N VAL A 278 -0.18 9.35 1.07
CA VAL A 278 0.53 10.38 1.84
C VAL A 278 0.49 10.06 3.33
N PRO A 279 1.55 10.39 4.10
CA PRO A 279 1.68 10.04 5.50
C PRO A 279 0.65 10.72 6.38
N ALA A 280 0.40 10.09 7.54
CA ALA A 280 -0.18 10.78 8.68
C ALA A 280 0.71 11.94 9.11
N PHE A 281 0.08 13.10 9.31
CA PHE A 281 0.73 14.23 9.95
C PHE A 281 1.25 13.80 11.32
N HIS A 282 2.42 14.29 11.66
CA HIS A 282 3.04 14.10 12.94
C HIS A 282 3.38 15.47 13.50
N ARG A 283 3.18 15.72 14.79
CA ARG A 283 3.54 17.00 15.45
C ARG A 283 5.01 17.42 15.29
N PHE A 284 5.87 16.49 14.88
CA PHE A 284 7.28 16.76 14.58
C PHE A 284 7.50 17.30 13.15
N ASP A 285 6.48 17.28 12.29
CA ASP A 285 6.47 17.96 10.98
C ASP A 285 6.55 19.48 11.14
N GLU A 286 6.00 20.00 12.24
CA GLU A 286 6.02 21.44 12.55
C GLU A 286 7.12 21.83 13.54
N MET A 287 7.78 20.87 14.19
CA MET A 287 8.86 21.17 15.13
C MET A 287 10.11 21.58 14.35
N PRO A 288 10.53 22.87 14.38
CA PRO A 288 11.70 23.31 13.65
C PRO A 288 12.92 22.55 14.16
N LEU A 289 13.74 22.04 13.24
CA LEU A 289 14.93 21.27 13.60
C LEU A 289 15.84 22.08 14.54
N ASP A 290 16.01 23.37 14.28
CA ASP A 290 16.82 24.28 15.10
C ASP A 290 16.34 24.34 16.55
N ALA A 291 15.03 24.49 16.76
CA ALA A 291 14.45 24.56 18.09
C ALA A 291 14.66 23.26 18.89
N ALA A 292 14.57 22.11 18.21
CA ALA A 292 14.81 20.81 18.83
C ALA A 292 16.30 20.54 19.10
N LEU A 293 17.19 21.01 18.24
CA LEU A 293 18.64 20.93 18.45
C LEU A 293 19.06 21.83 19.62
N GLU A 294 18.52 23.05 19.70
CA GLU A 294 18.79 24.00 20.79
C GLU A 294 18.34 23.48 22.15
N ASP A 295 17.15 22.89 22.27
CA ASP A 295 16.66 22.24 23.50
C ASP A 295 17.61 21.15 24.03
N ARG A 296 18.36 20.51 23.11
CA ARG A 296 19.34 19.46 23.41
C ARG A 296 20.77 19.98 23.51
N GLY A 297 20.99 21.30 23.46
CA GLY A 297 22.32 21.90 23.52
C GLY A 297 23.18 21.68 22.27
N LEU A 298 22.57 21.28 21.15
CA LEU A 298 23.21 21.09 19.85
C LEU A 298 23.11 22.40 19.05
N GLN A 299 24.23 23.07 18.77
CA GLN A 299 24.24 24.42 18.19
C GLN A 299 24.08 24.47 16.66
N ALA A 300 23.79 25.68 16.16
CA ALA A 300 23.55 26.06 14.76
C ALA A 300 24.61 25.59 13.72
N ALA A 301 25.83 25.26 14.15
CA ALA A 301 26.83 24.64 13.26
C ALA A 301 26.34 23.32 12.63
N ASN A 302 25.42 22.62 13.29
CA ASN A 302 24.80 21.40 12.79
C ASN A 302 23.77 21.66 11.67
N LYS A 303 23.19 22.85 11.58
CA LYS A 303 22.28 23.26 10.49
C LYS A 303 23.01 23.43 9.16
N ALA A 304 24.26 23.88 9.20
CA ALA A 304 25.11 24.01 8.02
C ALA A 304 25.42 22.67 7.34
N LEU A 305 25.27 21.55 8.06
CA LEU A 305 25.47 20.20 7.55
C LEU A 305 24.23 19.68 6.79
N LEU A 306 23.05 20.22 7.06
CA LEU A 306 21.75 19.71 6.57
C LEU A 306 20.82 20.84 6.12
N PRO A 307 21.21 21.66 5.13
CA PRO A 307 20.50 22.90 4.78
C PRO A 307 19.06 22.67 4.27
N GLU A 308 18.75 21.47 3.78
CA GLU A 308 17.44 21.10 3.25
C GLU A 308 16.48 20.53 4.31
N LEU A 309 16.95 20.28 5.54
CA LEU A 309 16.12 19.72 6.62
C LEU A 309 15.53 20.83 7.47
N THR A 310 14.21 21.00 7.41
CA THR A 310 13.51 22.10 8.07
C THR A 310 12.85 21.70 9.39
N SER A 311 12.41 20.44 9.51
CA SER A 311 11.73 19.91 10.69
C SER A 311 12.45 18.70 11.29
N VAL A 312 12.10 18.38 12.55
CA VAL A 312 12.58 17.15 13.21
C VAL A 312 12.07 15.90 12.51
N ALA A 313 10.88 15.95 11.93
CA ALA A 313 10.39 14.87 11.09
C ALA A 313 11.31 14.67 9.88
N ASP A 314 11.66 15.72 9.13
CA ASP A 314 12.54 15.61 7.96
C ASP A 314 13.88 14.96 8.34
N ALA A 315 14.44 15.32 9.50
CA ALA A 315 15.69 14.75 10.02
C ALA A 315 15.55 13.28 10.45
N ALA A 316 14.49 12.94 11.18
CA ALA A 316 14.23 11.56 11.61
C ALA A 316 13.96 10.63 10.41
N TRP A 317 13.30 11.15 9.37
CA TRP A 317 13.09 10.47 8.10
C TRP A 317 14.39 10.18 7.36
N MET A 318 15.28 11.17 7.25
CA MET A 318 16.60 10.98 6.64
C MET A 318 17.44 9.98 7.41
N TRP A 319 17.39 10.01 8.76
CA TRP A 319 18.08 9.03 9.61
C TRP A 319 17.62 7.58 9.35
N ALA A 320 16.33 7.39 9.06
CA ALA A 320 15.75 6.07 8.80
C ALA A 320 15.98 5.54 7.37
N LEU A 321 16.36 6.40 6.41
CA LEU A 321 16.28 6.07 4.97
C LEU A 321 17.44 5.22 4.42
N HIS A 322 18.60 5.17 5.06
CA HIS A 322 19.65 4.19 4.74
C HIS A 322 20.79 4.36 5.74
N GLU A 323 21.02 3.36 6.59
CA GLU A 323 22.14 3.34 7.55
C GLU A 323 23.50 3.61 6.86
N ALA A 324 23.64 3.16 5.60
CA ALA A 324 24.83 3.36 4.78
C ALA A 324 24.96 4.78 4.17
N ALA A 325 23.86 5.42 3.75
CA ALA A 325 23.90 6.78 3.21
C ALA A 325 24.13 7.81 4.33
N PHE A 326 23.60 7.52 5.52
CA PHE A 326 23.85 8.29 6.72
C PHE A 326 25.31 8.19 7.19
N ASP A 327 25.92 7.00 7.10
CA ASP A 327 27.35 6.80 7.37
C ASP A 327 28.26 7.58 6.43
N GLU A 328 28.01 7.52 5.12
CA GLU A 328 28.79 8.28 4.12
C GLU A 328 28.68 9.79 4.37
N MET A 329 27.50 10.25 4.75
CA MET A 329 27.23 11.64 5.10
C MET A 329 27.95 12.08 6.39
N LEU A 330 27.86 11.31 7.48
CA LEU A 330 28.58 11.60 8.74
C LEU A 330 30.09 11.60 8.56
N VAL A 331 30.63 10.67 7.77
CA VAL A 331 32.06 10.63 7.42
C VAL A 331 32.47 11.87 6.64
N SER A 332 31.63 12.35 5.72
CA SER A 332 31.88 13.60 4.99
C SER A 332 31.91 14.85 5.88
N TRP A 333 31.31 14.76 7.08
CA TRP A 333 31.28 15.83 8.09
C TRP A 333 32.29 15.65 9.22
N GLY A 334 33.17 14.65 9.12
CA GLY A 334 34.20 14.38 10.13
C GLY A 334 33.69 13.76 11.43
N LEU A 335 32.46 13.22 11.43
CA LEU A 335 31.85 12.54 12.58
C LEU A 335 31.99 11.02 12.44
N SER A 336 32.29 10.35 13.55
CA SER A 336 32.31 8.88 13.63
C SER A 336 30.92 8.36 13.91
N SER A 337 30.38 7.57 13.00
CA SER A 337 29.06 6.95 13.16
C SER A 337 29.03 5.83 14.21
N ALA A 338 30.19 5.33 14.66
CA ALA A 338 30.25 4.27 15.66
C ALA A 338 29.88 4.74 17.08
N SER A 339 30.16 6.00 17.44
CA SER A 339 29.86 6.54 18.78
C SER A 339 28.46 7.15 18.88
N LEU A 340 27.94 7.70 17.77
CA LEU A 340 26.59 8.27 17.70
C LEU A 340 25.50 7.19 17.62
N ARG A 341 25.77 6.06 16.93
CA ARG A 341 24.74 5.05 16.61
C ARG A 341 24.10 4.42 17.83
N ASP A 342 24.89 3.88 18.76
CA ASP A 342 24.33 3.01 19.79
C ASP A 342 23.65 3.77 20.91
N ASP A 343 24.20 4.91 21.33
CA ASP A 343 23.63 5.71 22.41
C ASP A 343 22.46 6.57 21.93
N VAL A 344 22.55 7.22 20.76
CA VAL A 344 21.44 8.02 20.24
C VAL A 344 20.29 7.14 19.76
N SER A 345 20.55 6.02 19.09
CA SER A 345 19.46 5.11 18.68
C SER A 345 18.80 4.46 19.89
N ARG A 346 19.55 4.05 20.93
CA ARG A 346 18.95 3.57 22.18
C ARG A 346 18.15 4.65 22.88
N GLN A 347 18.67 5.87 22.98
CA GLN A 347 17.96 6.96 23.64
C GLN A 347 16.71 7.37 22.86
N CYS A 348 16.77 7.47 21.53
CA CYS A 348 15.61 7.73 20.68
C CYS A 348 14.57 6.62 20.80
N ALA A 349 14.98 5.34 20.83
CA ALA A 349 14.06 4.22 21.02
C ALA A 349 13.43 4.21 22.42
N ALA A 350 14.22 4.45 23.46
CA ALA A 350 13.74 4.52 24.85
C ALA A 350 12.79 5.72 25.05
N TRP A 351 13.13 6.87 24.49
CA TRP A 351 12.30 8.08 24.54
C TRP A 351 11.01 7.94 23.75
N THR A 352 11.08 7.36 22.54
CA THR A 352 9.89 7.03 21.73
C THR A 352 8.97 6.09 22.49
N LYS A 353 9.53 5.06 23.13
CA LYS A 353 8.78 4.12 23.96
C LYS A 353 8.09 4.82 25.13
N GLN A 354 8.82 5.63 25.90
CA GLN A 354 8.26 6.36 27.03
C GLN A 354 7.17 7.35 26.60
N LEU A 355 7.42 8.10 25.53
CA LEU A 355 6.44 9.05 24.98
C LEU A 355 5.18 8.36 24.48
N SER A 356 5.33 7.19 23.85
CA SER A 356 4.19 6.34 23.49
C SER A 356 3.43 5.91 24.76
N GLU A 357 4.11 5.40 25.78
CA GLU A 357 3.47 4.99 27.04
C GLU A 357 2.70 6.15 27.70
N GLU A 358 3.24 7.37 27.67
CA GLU A 358 2.58 8.58 28.20
C GLU A 358 1.38 9.03 27.36
N LEU A 359 1.50 9.09 26.03
CA LEU A 359 0.43 9.54 25.12
C LEU A 359 -0.76 8.58 25.04
N TYR A 360 -0.55 7.29 25.31
CA TYR A 360 -1.59 6.25 25.21
C TYR A 360 -2.11 5.77 26.57
N SER A 361 -1.69 6.39 27.67
CA SER A 361 -2.19 6.08 29.01
C SER A 361 -3.72 6.24 29.16
N ASP A 362 -4.33 7.11 28.35
CA ASP A 362 -5.76 7.44 28.40
C ASP A 362 -6.57 7.06 27.13
N SER A 363 -5.98 6.37 26.14
CA SER A 363 -6.71 5.98 24.92
C SER A 363 -6.36 4.60 24.40
N THR A 364 -7.39 3.83 24.00
CA THR A 364 -7.21 2.57 23.29
C THR A 364 -6.43 2.85 22.01
N PRO A 365 -5.29 2.18 21.78
CA PRO A 365 -4.49 2.42 20.59
C PRO A 365 -5.26 2.11 19.31
N ARG A 366 -5.10 2.97 18.31
CA ARG A 366 -5.79 2.85 17.02
C ARG A 366 -4.79 3.00 15.88
N LEU A 367 -5.09 2.34 14.78
CA LEU A 367 -4.42 2.60 13.51
C LEU A 367 -4.71 4.03 13.08
N SER A 368 -3.71 4.70 12.50
CA SER A 368 -3.94 6.00 11.84
C SER A 368 -4.85 5.84 10.63
N ARG A 369 -4.77 4.69 9.95
CA ARG A 369 -5.60 4.38 8.79
C ARG A 369 -5.84 2.88 8.69
N LEU A 370 -7.06 2.48 8.35
CA LEU A 370 -7.37 1.14 7.84
C LEU A 370 -8.34 1.26 6.66
N VAL A 371 -7.96 0.69 5.51
CA VAL A 371 -8.81 0.65 4.31
C VAL A 371 -8.72 -0.72 3.64
N ALA A 372 -9.82 -1.20 3.06
CA ALA A 372 -9.86 -2.43 2.26
C ALA A 372 -9.98 -2.07 0.77
N TYR A 373 -9.07 -2.57 -0.08
CA TYR A 373 -9.13 -2.31 -1.52
C TYR A 373 -10.15 -3.22 -2.21
N VAL A 374 -10.97 -2.63 -3.05
CA VAL A 374 -11.96 -3.33 -3.87
C VAL A 374 -11.91 -2.70 -5.24
N CYS A 375 -11.71 -3.50 -6.28
CA CYS A 375 -11.90 -3.08 -7.65
C CYS A 375 -12.91 -4.04 -8.27
N ALA A 376 -13.82 -3.53 -9.09
CA ALA A 376 -14.71 -4.38 -9.85
C ALA A 376 -14.90 -3.82 -11.25
N THR A 377 -15.07 -4.73 -12.21
CA THR A 377 -15.35 -4.43 -13.61
C THR A 377 -16.47 -5.33 -14.10
N PRO A 378 -17.14 -4.99 -15.21
CA PRO A 378 -17.99 -5.92 -15.91
C PRO A 378 -17.21 -7.18 -16.24
N ARG A 379 -17.87 -8.33 -16.13
CA ARG A 379 -17.31 -9.62 -16.44
C ARG A 379 -17.08 -9.69 -17.93
N GLY A 380 -15.83 -9.51 -18.33
CA GLY A 380 -15.41 -9.72 -19.70
C GLY A 380 -15.59 -11.17 -20.17
N SER A 381 -15.49 -11.37 -21.47
CA SER A 381 -15.60 -12.68 -22.11
C SER A 381 -14.30 -13.49 -22.13
N THR A 382 -13.25 -13.04 -21.42
CA THR A 382 -11.91 -13.66 -21.45
C THR A 382 -11.98 -15.16 -21.13
N PRO A 383 -11.76 -16.04 -22.11
CA PRO A 383 -11.94 -17.47 -21.92
C PRO A 383 -11.01 -18.01 -20.84
N GLY A 384 -11.59 -18.70 -19.85
CA GLY A 384 -10.82 -19.35 -18.78
C GLY A 384 -10.38 -18.45 -17.63
N LEU A 385 -10.54 -17.12 -17.71
CA LEU A 385 -10.21 -16.20 -16.61
C LEU A 385 -10.94 -16.58 -15.32
N LEU A 386 -12.25 -16.85 -15.40
CA LEU A 386 -13.05 -17.24 -14.24
C LEU A 386 -12.50 -18.50 -13.57
N ARG A 387 -12.04 -19.48 -14.36
CA ARG A 387 -11.43 -20.71 -13.82
C ARG A 387 -10.13 -20.43 -13.09
N LEU A 388 -9.29 -19.55 -13.64
CA LEU A 388 -8.05 -19.14 -12.97
C LEU A 388 -8.34 -18.42 -11.65
N ARG A 389 -9.34 -17.54 -11.62
CA ARG A 389 -9.75 -16.82 -10.41
C ARG A 389 -10.35 -17.76 -9.37
N GLN A 390 -11.17 -18.72 -9.77
CA GLN A 390 -11.66 -19.78 -8.87
C GLN A 390 -10.51 -20.61 -8.27
N ALA A 391 -9.50 -20.96 -9.08
CA ALA A 391 -8.31 -21.62 -8.58
C ALA A 391 -7.53 -20.74 -7.60
N ALA A 392 -7.42 -19.43 -7.85
CA ALA A 392 -6.78 -18.50 -6.91
C ALA A 392 -7.50 -18.45 -5.55
N VAL A 393 -8.84 -18.46 -5.54
CA VAL A 393 -9.64 -18.54 -4.30
C VAL A 393 -9.34 -19.85 -3.56
N LEU A 394 -9.38 -20.99 -4.26
CA LEU A 394 -9.08 -22.30 -3.66
C LEU A 394 -7.65 -22.35 -3.11
N LEU A 395 -6.69 -21.67 -3.75
CA LEU A 395 -5.31 -21.65 -3.28
C LEU A 395 -5.05 -20.58 -2.21
N GLY A 396 -6.03 -19.78 -1.79
CA GLY A 396 -5.80 -18.67 -0.87
C GLY A 396 -4.89 -17.58 -1.44
N ALA A 397 -4.83 -17.46 -2.77
CA ALA A 397 -3.92 -16.55 -3.46
C ALA A 397 -4.46 -15.12 -3.49
N THR A 398 -3.60 -14.16 -3.13
CA THR A 398 -3.83 -12.73 -3.35
C THR A 398 -3.47 -12.39 -4.81
N THR A 399 -4.25 -11.53 -5.44
CA THR A 399 -4.01 -11.07 -6.81
C THR A 399 -3.81 -9.56 -6.86
N SER A 400 -3.38 -9.04 -8.00
CA SER A 400 -3.40 -7.61 -8.24
C SER A 400 -4.82 -7.03 -8.21
N HIS A 401 -4.90 -5.70 -8.28
CA HIS A 401 -6.13 -4.93 -8.33
C HIS A 401 -6.96 -5.14 -9.61
N TRP A 402 -6.42 -5.76 -10.67
CA TRP A 402 -7.10 -5.97 -11.96
C TRP A 402 -8.10 -7.14 -11.91
N PRO A 403 -9.43 -6.91 -11.93
CA PRO A 403 -10.41 -8.01 -11.85
C PRO A 403 -10.48 -8.85 -13.12
N ASP A 404 -10.18 -8.24 -14.27
CA ASP A 404 -10.13 -8.83 -15.61
C ASP A 404 -8.84 -9.62 -15.89
N ARG A 405 -7.93 -9.67 -14.91
CA ARG A 405 -6.69 -10.45 -14.95
C ARG A 405 -6.62 -11.38 -13.74
N CYS A 406 -5.70 -12.34 -13.76
CA CYS A 406 -5.40 -13.21 -12.62
C CYS A 406 -3.89 -13.22 -12.36
N ALA A 407 -3.35 -12.03 -12.09
CA ALA A 407 -1.95 -11.87 -11.72
C ALA A 407 -1.79 -12.12 -10.22
N ILE A 408 -1.29 -13.29 -9.86
CA ILE A 408 -1.01 -13.68 -8.48
C ILE A 408 0.16 -12.84 -7.97
N THR A 409 -0.01 -12.14 -6.85
CA THR A 409 1.03 -11.31 -6.23
C THR A 409 1.96 -12.10 -5.30
N ASP A 410 1.57 -13.35 -4.95
CA ASP A 410 2.30 -14.24 -4.03
C ASP A 410 2.31 -15.72 -4.46
N ALA A 411 3.47 -16.39 -4.43
CA ALA A 411 3.54 -17.85 -4.43
C ALA A 411 4.67 -18.39 -3.51
N PRO A 412 4.47 -19.49 -2.74
CA PRO A 412 3.24 -20.22 -2.49
C PRO A 412 2.63 -19.90 -1.10
N VAL A 413 1.30 -19.99 -1.06
CA VAL A 413 0.47 -20.40 0.08
C VAL A 413 1.28 -20.95 1.25
N ASN A 414 1.14 -20.35 2.42
CA ASN A 414 1.58 -20.97 3.67
C ASN A 414 1.14 -22.44 3.67
N ARG A 415 2.08 -23.38 3.85
CA ARG A 415 1.78 -24.82 3.91
C ARG A 415 0.67 -25.15 4.92
N ALA A 416 0.40 -24.28 5.89
CA ALA A 416 -0.74 -24.39 6.81
C ALA A 416 -2.11 -24.43 6.10
N GLY A 417 -2.31 -23.66 5.02
CA GLY A 417 -3.57 -23.67 4.26
C GLY A 417 -3.78 -24.93 3.41
N LEU A 418 -2.71 -25.66 3.10
CA LEU A 418 -2.77 -26.94 2.37
C LEU A 418 -3.14 -28.14 3.27
N VAL A 419 -2.99 -28.01 4.59
CA VAL A 419 -3.31 -29.10 5.53
C VAL A 419 -4.82 -29.32 5.63
N GLU A 420 -5.64 -28.27 5.52
CA GLU A 420 -7.10 -28.40 5.49
C GLU A 420 -7.63 -29.05 4.21
N PHE A 421 -6.94 -28.92 3.07
CA PHE A 421 -7.35 -29.58 1.82
C PHE A 421 -7.31 -31.12 1.89
N SER A 422 -6.42 -31.68 2.72
CA SER A 422 -6.36 -33.14 2.92
C SER A 422 -7.54 -33.70 3.73
N SER A 423 -8.32 -32.82 4.36
CA SER A 423 -9.49 -33.15 5.18
C SER A 423 -10.83 -32.93 4.48
N LEU A 424 -10.83 -32.34 3.27
CA LEU A 424 -12.02 -32.15 2.45
C LEU A 424 -12.35 -33.44 1.70
N ASP A 425 -13.59 -33.92 1.84
CA ASP A 425 -14.09 -35.15 1.20
C ASP A 425 -13.92 -35.05 -0.35
N PRO A 426 -13.55 -36.13 -1.09
CA PRO A 426 -13.14 -36.08 -2.51
C PRO A 426 -14.22 -35.69 -3.54
N LEU A 427 -15.30 -35.02 -3.16
CA LEU A 427 -16.45 -34.73 -4.03
C LEU A 427 -16.32 -33.46 -4.90
N THR A 428 -15.27 -32.65 -4.76
CA THR A 428 -15.13 -31.38 -5.53
C THR A 428 -14.21 -31.44 -6.75
N PHE A 429 -13.65 -32.60 -7.09
CA PHE A 429 -12.89 -32.80 -8.33
C PHE A 429 -13.40 -34.01 -9.11
N ARG A 430 -14.49 -33.84 -9.88
CA ARG A 430 -14.81 -34.76 -10.97
C ARG A 430 -14.96 -34.02 -12.30
N PRO A 431 -14.09 -34.28 -13.30
CA PRO A 431 -14.36 -33.91 -14.67
C PRO A 431 -15.41 -34.87 -15.23
N GLY A 432 -16.62 -34.35 -15.50
CA GLY A 432 -17.66 -35.11 -16.21
C GLY A 432 -19.02 -35.09 -15.52
N LEU A 433 -19.77 -34.01 -15.71
CA LEU A 433 -21.23 -34.06 -15.76
C LEU A 433 -21.65 -33.54 -17.13
N ARG A 434 -22.04 -34.47 -18.02
CA ARG A 434 -22.83 -34.17 -19.21
C ARG A 434 -24.26 -33.91 -18.72
N ILE A 435 -24.80 -32.76 -19.07
CA ILE A 435 -26.24 -32.49 -18.94
C ILE A 435 -26.88 -32.98 -20.25
N GLN A 436 -27.90 -33.84 -20.14
CA GLN A 436 -28.83 -34.14 -21.22
C GLN A 436 -29.76 -32.95 -21.45
#